data_AF-A0A955K3R1-F1
#
_entry.id   AF-A0A955K3R1-F1
#
_cell.length_a   1.000
_cell.length_b   1.000
_cell.length_c   1.000
_cell.angle_alpha   90.00
_cell.angle_beta   90.00
_cell.angle_gamma   90.00
#
_symmetry.space_group_name_H-M   'P 1'
#
loop_
_entity.id
_entity.type
_entity.pdbx_description
1 polymer ?
#
loop_
_entity_poly.entity_id
_entity_poly.type
_entity_poly.pdbx_seq_one_letter_code
_entity_poly.pdbx_strand_id
1 'polypeptide(L)' 'MSGHSKWETIKRQKGANDAKRGVLFTRLGNQIAVAARGGTDPEMNFALR' A
#
# COMPACT_ATOMS: atom_id res chain seq x y z
N MET A 1 6.59 6.28 -35.58
CA MET A 1 6.26 5.28 -34.55
C MET A 1 7.35 5.31 -33.49
N SER A 2 6.99 5.69 -32.26
CA SER A 2 7.91 5.83 -31.13
C SER A 2 8.50 4.46 -30.76
N GLY A 3 9.75 4.22 -31.16
CA GLY A 3 10.54 3.03 -30.84
C GLY A 3 11.01 2.96 -29.39
N HIS A 4 10.13 3.27 -28.45
CA HIS A 4 10.39 3.12 -27.02
C HIS A 4 9.95 1.74 -26.58
N SER A 5 10.88 0.97 -26.03
CA SER A 5 10.60 -0.40 -25.61
C SER A 5 9.41 -0.38 -24.63
N LYS A 6 8.36 -1.13 -24.98
CA LYS A 6 7.16 -1.33 -24.16
C LYS A 6 7.54 -1.62 -22.69
N TRP A 7 8.65 -2.34 -22.51
CA TRP A 7 9.23 -2.65 -21.22
C TRP A 7 9.64 -1.43 -20.40
N GLU A 8 10.39 -0.48 -20.95
CA GLU A 8 10.84 0.70 -20.17
C GLU A 8 9.65 1.53 -19.68
N THR A 9 8.60 1.66 -20.50
CA THR A 9 7.36 2.35 -20.11
C THR A 9 6.66 1.62 -18.96
N ILE A 10 6.54 0.28 -19.04
CA ILE A 10 5.94 -0.53 -17.97
C ILE A 10 6.76 -0.42 -16.68
N LYS A 11 8.10 -0.53 -16.78
CA LYS A 11 9.01 -0.44 -15.64
C LYS A 11 8.86 0.90 -14.92
N ARG A 12 8.85 2.02 -15.66
CA ARG A 12 8.67 3.35 -15.08
C ARG A 12 7.31 3.50 -14.40
N GLN A 13 6.24 3.10 -15.08
CA GLN A 13 4.88 3.20 -14.53
C GLN A 13 4.71 2.35 -13.27
N LYS A 14 5.24 1.11 -13.30
CA LYS A 14 5.20 0.20 -12.16
C LYS A 14 5.98 0.76 -10.98
N GLY A 15 7.20 1.25 -11.19
CA GLY A 15 8.01 1.85 -10.14
C GLY A 15 7.34 3.04 -9.45
N ALA A 16 6.72 3.94 -10.22
CA ALA A 16 5.98 5.07 -9.66
C ALA A 16 4.76 4.63 -8.84
N ASN A 17 4.03 3.61 -9.31
CA ASN A 17 2.86 3.07 -8.61
C ASN A 17 3.26 2.33 -7.33
N ASP A 18 4.32 1.55 -7.38
CA ASP A 18 4.82 0.78 -6.24
C ASP A 18 5.37 1.70 -5.15
N ALA A 19 6.06 2.80 -5.51
CA ALA A 19 6.50 3.81 -4.54
C ALA A 19 5.31 4.47 -3.80
N LYS A 20 4.26 4.85 -4.53
CA LYS A 20 3.03 5.41 -3.93
C LYS A 20 2.34 4.38 -3.01
N ARG A 21 2.28 3.13 -3.46
CA ARG A 21 1.66 2.04 -2.69
C ARG A 21 2.45 1.71 -1.41
N GLY A 22 3.78 1.74 -1.46
CA GLY A 22 4.64 1.52 -0.30
C GLY A 22 4.33 2.49 0.84
N VAL A 23 4.21 3.79 0.54
CA VAL A 23 3.86 4.81 1.54
C VAL A 23 2.49 4.54 2.17
N LEU A 24 1.51 4.14 1.37
CA LEU A 24 0.17 3.78 1.87
C LEU A 24 0.22 2.56 2.79
N PHE A 25 0.93 1.50 2.41
CA PHE A 25 1.05 0.30 3.25
C PHE A 25 1.75 0.58 4.58
N THR A 26 2.79 1.42 4.61
CA THR A 26 3.42 1.81 5.87
C THR A 26 2.42 2.53 6.79
N ARG A 27 1.61 3.43 6.25
CA ARG A 27 0.60 4.16 7.04
C ARG A 27 -0.50 3.23 7.56
N LEU A 28 -1.05 2.37 6.69
CA LEU A 28 -2.09 1.41 7.05
C LEU A 28 -1.58 0.40 8.09
N GLY A 29 -0.37 -0.14 7.91
CA GLY A 29 0.24 -1.07 8.86
C GLY A 29 0.41 -0.45 10.25
N ASN A 30 0.86 0.80 10.32
CA ASN A 30 0.96 1.53 11.59
C ASN A 30 -0.41 1.73 12.24
N GLN A 31 -1.44 2.08 11.46
CA GLN A 31 -2.80 2.27 11.97
C GLN A 31 -3.38 0.96 12.52
N ILE A 32 -3.22 -0.15 11.79
CA ILE A 32 -3.64 -1.49 12.23
C ILE A 32 -2.92 -1.87 13.53
N ALA A 33 -1.59 -1.65 13.60
CA ALA A 33 -0.81 -1.96 14.79
C ALA A 33 -1.23 -1.15 16.02
N VAL A 34 -1.63 0.11 15.84
CA VAL A 34 -2.15 0.96 16.93
C VAL A 34 -3.55 0.49 17.34
N ALA A 35 -4.45 0.25 16.37
CA ALA A 35 -5.81 -0.21 16.65
C ALA A 35 -5.83 -1.57 17.38
N ALA A 36 -4.94 -2.49 16.98
CA ALA A 36 -4.82 -3.83 17.57
C ALA A 36 -4.39 -3.81 19.04
N ARG A 37 -3.79 -2.72 19.55
CA ARG A 37 -3.49 -2.59 21.00
C ARG A 37 -4.75 -2.53 21.85
N GLY A 38 -5.87 -2.07 21.29
CA GLY A 38 -7.18 -2.05 21.95
C GLY A 38 -7.93 -3.38 21.91
N GLY A 39 -7.36 -4.41 21.29
CA GLY A 39 -7.98 -5.72 21.05
C GLY A 39 -7.74 -6.15 19.61
N THR A 40 -7.45 -7.44 19.39
CA THR A 40 -7.04 -7.98 18.09
C THR A 40 -8.17 -8.53 17.24
N ASP A 41 -9.39 -8.61 17.79
CA ASP A 41 -10.58 -9.10 17.10
C ASP A 41 -11.25 -7.97 16.31
N PRO A 42 -11.26 -8.00 14.96
CA PRO A 42 -11.87 -6.96 14.13
C PRO A 42 -13.39 -6.87 14.25
N GLU A 43 -14.08 -7.93 14.66
CA GLU A 43 -15.54 -7.91 14.85
C GLU A 43 -15.92 -7.18 16.14
N MET A 44 -15.03 -7.21 17.13
CA MET A 44 -15.25 -6.60 18.45
C MET A 44 -14.55 -5.24 18.60
N ASN A 45 -13.57 -4.94 17.75
CA ASN A 45 -12.83 -3.68 17.74
C ASN A 45 -13.17 -2.84 16.50
N PHE A 46 -14.08 -1.89 16.65
CA PHE A 46 -14.51 -1.00 15.56
C PHE A 46 -13.35 -0.21 14.93
N ALA A 47 -12.26 0.05 15.66
CA ALA A 47 -11.09 0.75 15.12
C ALA A 47 -10.20 -0.12 14.21
N LEU A 48 -10.40 -1.45 14.20
CA LEU A 48 -9.72 -2.40 13.31
C LEU A 48 -10.48 -2.70 12.00
N ARG A 49 -11.75 -2.28 11.90
CA ARG A 49 -12.62 -2.49 10.75
C ARG A 49 -12.64 -1.27 9.83
#